data_AF-A0A940UV97-F1
#
_entry.id   AF-A0A940UV97-F1
#
_cell.length_a   1.000
_cell.length_b   1.000
_cell.length_c   1.000
_cell.angle_alpha   90.00
_cell.angle_beta   90.00
_cell.angle_gamma   90.00
#
_symmetry.space_group_name_H-M   'P 1'
#
loop_
_entity.id
_entity.type
_entity.pdbx_description
1 polymer ?
#
loop_
_entity_poly.entity_id
_entity_poly.type
_entity_poly.pdbx_seq_one_letter_code
_entity_poly.pdbx_strand_id
1 'polypeptide(L)'
;TDQDNAIIVQHWGSNNAADYFRGFSHVVVSGLNTCGIPLCKNGIMASNPKFFGDVNEWKHRVAHWVLSRDLTEKDMMDTYIFLDFRSLYGEQMLVNELRNHIMLLIRENRSFLPSLAERVVAIPMPVGFFKKFIVEKSGEYKDRLNLKLYGLIPLVTCIKILAFHHGVIETNTIERIRALGRLDAIPADQQEFLEQAFETFLTLKIRNSLAAGEEKRALGNYINPSELSTRQQRLLKEAFWTVSELQKTTKNILKLGDSGNQNALVS
;
A
#
# COMPACT_ATOMS: atom_id res chain seq x y z
N THR A 1 -5.72 -2.35 -14.04
CA THR A 1 -5.45 -1.43 -12.92
C THR A 1 -6.11 -0.12 -13.22
N ASP A 2 -6.54 0.65 -12.24
CA ASP A 2 -7.00 2.03 -12.40
C ASP A 2 -5.83 3.02 -12.38
N GLN A 3 -6.13 4.30 -12.61
CA GLN A 3 -5.17 5.40 -12.58
C GLN A 3 -5.14 6.09 -11.21
N ASP A 4 -3.97 6.06 -10.57
CA ASP A 4 -3.69 6.90 -9.41
C ASP A 4 -2.64 7.95 -9.81
N ASN A 5 -3.03 9.22 -9.86
CA ASN A 5 -2.15 10.31 -10.29
C ASN A 5 -2.42 11.61 -9.53
N ALA A 6 -1.40 12.46 -9.50
CA ALA A 6 -1.41 13.74 -8.81
C ALA A 6 -0.56 14.76 -9.57
N ILE A 7 -0.87 16.05 -9.40
CA ILE A 7 -0.05 17.15 -9.93
C ILE A 7 0.52 17.95 -8.76
N ILE A 8 1.82 18.22 -8.85
CA ILE A 8 2.51 19.19 -8.00
C ILE A 8 3.04 20.32 -8.87
N VAL A 9 2.81 21.55 -8.42
CA VAL A 9 3.33 22.76 -9.07
C VAL A 9 4.27 23.48 -8.10
N GLN A 10 5.29 24.15 -8.60
CA GLN A 10 6.24 24.85 -7.72
C GLN A 10 5.55 25.99 -6.97
N HIS A 11 4.80 26.83 -7.69
CA HIS A 11 4.05 27.95 -7.16
C HIS A 11 3.03 28.37 -8.22
N TRP A 12 1.80 28.70 -7.83
CA TRP A 12 0.77 29.10 -8.80
C TRP A 12 1.08 30.41 -9.52
N GLY A 13 1.76 31.34 -8.87
CA GLY A 13 2.11 32.64 -9.46
C GLY A 13 0.85 33.45 -9.72
N SER A 14 0.63 33.85 -10.98
CA SER A 14 -0.62 34.49 -11.41
C SER A 14 -1.79 33.49 -11.47
N ASN A 15 -3.03 33.95 -11.25
CA ASN A 15 -4.25 33.12 -11.25
C ASN A 15 -4.40 32.18 -12.47
N ASN A 16 -3.85 32.54 -13.64
CA ASN A 16 -4.00 31.76 -14.87
C ASN A 16 -3.30 30.39 -14.83
N ALA A 17 -2.26 30.18 -14.02
CA ALA A 17 -1.55 28.90 -14.00
C ALA A 17 -2.39 27.80 -13.34
N ALA A 18 -3.10 28.13 -12.26
CA ALA A 18 -3.97 27.18 -11.57
C ALA A 18 -5.09 26.67 -12.49
N ASP A 19 -5.68 27.57 -13.27
CA ASP A 19 -6.73 27.21 -14.24
C ASP A 19 -6.17 26.38 -15.40
N TYR A 20 -4.99 26.74 -15.92
CA TYR A 20 -4.31 25.94 -16.95
C TYR A 20 -4.04 24.50 -16.47
N PHE A 21 -3.39 24.34 -15.31
CA PHE A 21 -3.07 23.02 -14.79
C PHE A 21 -4.31 22.23 -14.38
N ARG A 22 -5.38 22.90 -13.94
CA ARG A 22 -6.68 22.26 -13.72
C ARG A 22 -7.23 21.70 -15.03
N GLY A 23 -7.26 22.51 -16.09
CA GLY A 23 -7.67 22.05 -17.43
C GLY A 23 -6.81 20.90 -17.94
N PHE A 24 -5.49 21.00 -17.79
CA PHE A 24 -4.54 19.95 -18.12
C PHE A 24 -4.82 18.64 -17.37
N SER A 25 -5.13 18.71 -16.07
CA SER A 25 -5.45 17.53 -15.25
C SER A 25 -6.66 16.76 -15.81
N HIS A 26 -7.70 17.47 -16.26
CA HIS A 26 -8.87 16.85 -16.88
C HIS A 26 -8.55 16.19 -18.22
N VAL A 27 -7.71 16.83 -19.05
CA VAL A 27 -7.26 16.26 -20.33
C VAL A 27 -6.49 14.96 -20.09
N VAL A 28 -5.56 14.93 -19.12
CA VAL A 28 -4.77 13.73 -18.79
C VAL A 28 -5.66 12.62 -18.26
N VAL A 29 -6.51 12.91 -17.26
CA VAL A 29 -7.37 11.90 -16.63
C VAL A 29 -8.35 11.30 -17.64
N SER A 30 -8.97 12.15 -18.47
CA SER A 30 -9.88 11.72 -19.54
C SER A 30 -9.13 10.92 -20.61
N GLY A 31 -7.96 11.39 -21.06
CA GLY A 31 -7.14 10.71 -22.05
C GLY A 31 -6.72 9.30 -21.61
N LEU A 32 -6.27 9.15 -20.35
CA LEU A 32 -5.96 7.83 -19.77
C LEU A 32 -7.18 6.90 -19.78
N ASN A 33 -8.37 7.44 -19.46
CA ASN A 33 -9.60 6.67 -19.52
C ASN A 33 -9.97 6.25 -20.95
N THR A 34 -9.80 7.15 -21.93
CA THR A 34 -9.98 6.83 -23.36
C THR A 34 -9.00 5.76 -23.83
N CYS A 35 -7.77 5.74 -23.31
CA CYS A 35 -6.78 4.70 -23.59
C CYS A 35 -7.01 3.37 -22.84
N GLY A 36 -8.12 3.24 -22.08
CA GLY A 36 -8.48 2.01 -21.38
C GLY A 36 -7.95 1.89 -19.95
N ILE A 37 -7.39 2.96 -19.37
CA ILE A 37 -7.00 3.01 -17.95
C ILE A 37 -8.15 3.68 -17.16
N PRO A 38 -9.04 2.89 -16.53
CA PRO A 38 -10.27 3.40 -15.97
C PRO A 38 -10.02 4.37 -14.82
N LEU A 39 -10.96 5.30 -14.62
CA LEU A 39 -10.99 6.21 -13.47
C LEU A 39 -10.88 5.45 -12.14
N CYS A 40 -10.10 5.99 -11.20
CA CYS A 40 -9.97 5.43 -9.87
C CYS A 40 -11.28 5.61 -9.09
N LYS A 41 -11.83 4.51 -8.57
CA LYS A 41 -13.08 4.51 -7.78
C LYS A 41 -12.98 5.33 -6.50
N ASN A 42 -11.77 5.45 -5.96
CA ASN A 42 -11.48 6.22 -4.76
C ASN A 42 -11.16 7.70 -5.06
N GLY A 43 -11.14 8.10 -6.34
CA GLY A 43 -10.92 9.48 -6.73
C GLY A 43 -9.49 9.97 -6.60
N ILE A 44 -8.49 9.07 -6.61
CA ILE A 44 -7.06 9.40 -6.48
C ILE A 44 -6.50 9.91 -7.81
N MET A 45 -6.99 11.05 -8.27
CA MET A 45 -6.65 11.59 -9.60
C MET A 45 -6.39 13.08 -9.50
N ALA A 46 -5.52 13.61 -10.36
CA ALA A 46 -5.16 15.03 -10.39
C ALA A 46 -6.34 15.97 -10.67
N SER A 47 -7.45 15.45 -11.19
CA SER A 47 -8.72 16.18 -11.34
C SER A 47 -9.48 16.38 -10.02
N ASN A 48 -9.07 15.72 -8.94
CA ASN A 48 -9.57 15.91 -7.59
C ASN A 48 -8.68 16.91 -6.85
N PRO A 49 -9.24 18.00 -6.27
CA PRO A 49 -8.46 19.00 -5.53
C PRO A 49 -7.57 18.46 -4.41
N LYS A 50 -7.88 17.28 -3.85
CA LYS A 50 -7.03 16.61 -2.86
C LYS A 50 -5.68 16.16 -3.44
N PHE A 51 -5.61 15.87 -4.74
CA PHE A 51 -4.43 15.38 -5.45
C PHE A 51 -3.89 16.40 -6.48
N PHE A 52 -4.16 17.68 -6.21
CA PHE A 52 -3.75 18.81 -7.04
C PHE A 52 -3.32 19.96 -6.14
N GLY A 53 -2.17 20.57 -6.40
CA GLY A 53 -1.71 21.71 -5.60
C GLY A 53 -0.31 22.16 -5.94
N ASP A 54 0.05 23.34 -5.45
CA ASP A 54 1.43 23.74 -5.37
C ASP A 54 2.16 23.02 -4.21
N VAL A 55 3.49 23.15 -4.18
CA VAL A 55 4.34 22.46 -3.21
C VAL A 55 3.99 22.82 -1.76
N ASN A 56 3.54 24.04 -1.48
CA ASN A 56 3.18 24.48 -0.15
C ASN A 56 1.82 23.91 0.28
N GLU A 57 0.83 23.91 -0.61
CA GLU A 57 -0.45 23.24 -0.39
C GLU A 57 -0.25 21.74 -0.12
N TRP A 58 0.65 21.10 -0.87
CA TRP A 58 1.05 19.72 -0.62
C TRP A 58 1.71 19.53 0.74
N LYS A 59 2.67 20.39 1.13
CA LYS A 59 3.30 20.34 2.45
C LYS A 59 2.26 20.45 3.58
N HIS A 60 1.28 21.34 3.46
CA HIS A 60 0.19 21.45 4.44
C HIS A 60 -0.66 20.18 4.51
N ARG A 61 -1.02 19.59 3.37
CA ARG A 61 -1.80 18.33 3.34
C ARG A 61 -1.06 17.18 3.99
N VAL A 62 0.23 17.01 3.69
CA VAL A 62 1.02 15.90 4.27
C VAL A 62 1.28 16.14 5.75
N ALA A 63 1.44 17.39 6.19
CA ALA A 63 1.52 17.72 7.60
C ALA A 63 0.24 17.32 8.34
N HIS A 64 -0.93 17.56 7.76
CA HIS A 64 -2.19 17.08 8.33
C HIS A 64 -2.23 15.55 8.45
N TRP A 65 -1.84 14.82 7.40
CA TRP A 65 -1.81 13.35 7.42
C TRP A 65 -0.83 12.77 8.43
N VAL A 66 0.33 13.41 8.62
CA VAL A 66 1.37 12.88 9.52
C VAL A 66 1.16 13.33 10.97
N LEU A 67 0.66 14.54 11.22
CA LEU A 67 0.60 15.14 12.56
C LEU A 67 -0.78 15.04 13.22
N SER A 68 -1.86 14.83 12.46
CA SER A 68 -3.19 14.76 13.03
C SER A 68 -3.37 13.48 13.86
N ARG A 69 -4.05 13.62 15.01
CA ARG A 69 -4.46 12.48 15.86
C ARG A 69 -5.85 11.94 15.48
N ASP A 70 -6.61 12.72 14.73
CA ASP A 70 -8.00 12.44 14.37
C ASP A 70 -8.12 12.19 12.86
N LEU A 71 -7.40 11.18 12.35
CA LEU A 71 -7.51 10.79 10.94
C LEU A 71 -8.76 9.95 10.71
N THR A 72 -9.56 10.33 9.71
CA THR A 72 -10.64 9.48 9.23
C THR A 72 -10.07 8.24 8.55
N GLU A 73 -10.88 7.19 8.36
CA GLU A 73 -10.47 6.01 7.58
C GLU A 73 -10.01 6.39 6.16
N LYS A 74 -10.68 7.38 5.56
CA LYS A 74 -10.31 7.90 4.25
C LYS A 74 -8.94 8.58 4.28
N ASP A 75 -8.66 9.40 5.31
CA ASP A 75 -7.35 10.05 5.44
C ASP A 75 -6.23 9.04 5.69
N MET A 76 -6.50 7.97 6.43
CA MET A 76 -5.55 6.86 6.59
C MET A 76 -5.24 6.19 5.25
N MET A 77 -6.28 5.89 4.45
CA MET A 77 -6.11 5.31 3.11
C MET A 77 -5.33 6.23 2.18
N ASP A 78 -5.65 7.52 2.17
CA ASP A 78 -4.94 8.53 1.38
C ASP A 78 -3.48 8.65 1.82
N THR A 79 -3.21 8.57 3.13
CA THR A 79 -1.85 8.53 3.68
C THR A 79 -1.08 7.32 3.15
N TYR A 80 -1.67 6.11 3.20
CA TYR A 80 -1.01 4.91 2.68
C TYR A 80 -0.65 5.02 1.20
N ILE A 81 -1.58 5.49 0.38
CA ILE A 81 -1.39 5.64 -1.07
C ILE A 81 -0.32 6.68 -1.32
N PHE A 82 -0.44 7.82 -0.64
CA PHE A 82 0.44 8.95 -0.86
C PHE A 82 1.89 8.66 -0.44
N LEU A 83 2.14 7.85 0.59
CA LEU A 83 3.49 7.43 0.96
C LEU A 83 4.26 6.66 -0.14
N ASP A 84 3.58 6.20 -1.20
CA ASP A 84 4.19 5.55 -2.37
C ASP A 84 4.27 6.45 -3.62
N PHE A 85 4.00 7.76 -3.49
CA PHE A 85 4.06 8.68 -4.63
C PHE A 85 5.43 8.63 -5.33
N ARG A 86 5.47 8.85 -6.63
CA ARG A 86 6.73 8.94 -7.39
C ARG A 86 6.59 9.94 -8.52
N SER A 87 7.72 10.54 -8.91
CA SER A 87 7.74 11.36 -10.13
C SER A 87 7.53 10.47 -11.33
N LEU A 88 6.56 10.82 -12.18
CA LEU A 88 6.33 10.19 -13.48
C LEU A 88 6.84 11.09 -14.61
N TYR A 89 6.61 12.40 -14.51
CA TYR A 89 6.99 13.39 -15.50
C TYR A 89 7.17 14.77 -14.83
N GLY A 90 8.05 15.59 -15.38
CA GLY A 90 8.34 16.95 -14.89
C GLY A 90 9.50 17.01 -13.89
N GLU A 91 9.54 18.12 -13.14
CA GLU A 91 10.66 18.44 -12.25
C GLU A 91 10.71 17.56 -11.00
N GLN A 92 11.66 16.61 -10.99
CA GLN A 92 11.82 15.66 -9.88
C GLN A 92 12.18 16.34 -8.55
N MET A 93 12.73 17.56 -8.59
CA MET A 93 13.05 18.34 -7.40
C MET A 93 11.80 18.61 -6.53
N LEU A 94 10.62 18.83 -7.11
CA LEU A 94 9.39 19.07 -6.36
C LEU A 94 8.95 17.84 -5.56
N VAL A 95 9.08 16.66 -6.17
CA VAL A 95 8.81 15.37 -5.52
C VAL A 95 9.82 15.10 -4.40
N ASN A 96 11.10 15.40 -4.63
CA ASN A 96 12.15 15.24 -3.63
C ASN A 96 11.96 16.19 -2.45
N GLU A 97 11.59 17.45 -2.70
CA GLU A 97 11.29 18.44 -1.68
C GLU A 97 10.13 17.96 -0.78
N LEU A 98 9.04 17.49 -1.39
CA LEU A 98 7.91 16.95 -0.64
C LEU A 98 8.28 15.68 0.14
N ARG A 99 9.10 14.79 -0.46
CA ARG A 99 9.58 13.58 0.22
C ARG A 99 10.42 13.91 1.43
N ASN A 100 11.35 14.86 1.30
CA ASN A 100 12.19 15.30 2.40
C ASN A 100 11.34 15.92 3.53
N HIS A 101 10.30 16.67 3.18
CA HIS A 101 9.37 17.21 4.17
C HIS A 101 8.63 16.10 4.94
N ILE A 102 8.11 15.08 4.25
CA ILE A 102 7.47 13.91 4.90
C ILE A 102 8.46 13.20 5.83
N MET A 103 9.69 12.96 5.37
CA MET A 103 10.72 12.30 6.19
C MET A 103 11.05 13.10 7.46
N LEU A 104 11.06 14.43 7.37
CA LEU A 104 11.24 15.31 8.53
C LEU A 104 10.06 15.19 9.51
N LEU A 105 8.83 15.27 9.01
CA LEU A 105 7.62 15.11 9.83
C LEU A 105 7.56 13.75 10.54
N ILE A 106 7.93 12.66 9.85
CA ILE A 106 7.97 11.31 10.43
C ILE A 106 9.05 11.21 11.53
N ARG A 107 10.19 11.88 11.35
CA ARG A 107 11.25 11.93 12.37
C ARG A 107 10.81 12.71 13.61
N GLU A 108 10.03 13.77 13.45
CA GLU A 108 9.50 14.60 14.54
C GLU A 108 8.33 13.92 15.25
N ASN A 109 7.40 13.32 14.50
CA ASN A 109 6.25 12.58 15.04
C ASN A 109 6.54 11.07 15.12
N ARG A 110 7.25 10.67 16.18
CA ARG A 110 7.62 9.26 16.42
C ARG A 110 6.43 8.30 16.56
N SER A 111 5.23 8.80 16.89
CA SER A 111 4.02 7.96 17.01
C SER A 111 3.32 7.66 15.69
N PHE A 112 3.65 8.35 14.60
CA PHE A 112 2.97 8.18 13.31
C PHE A 112 3.14 6.78 12.71
N LEU A 113 4.36 6.25 12.66
CA LEU A 113 4.60 4.91 12.11
C LEU A 113 3.97 3.80 12.98
N PRO A 114 4.07 3.84 14.33
CA PRO A 114 3.28 2.96 15.20
C PRO A 114 1.77 2.98 14.91
N SER A 115 1.14 4.16 14.86
CA SER A 115 -0.31 4.25 14.63
C SER A 115 -0.73 3.71 13.26
N LEU A 116 0.12 3.89 12.25
CA LEU A 116 -0.08 3.29 10.93
C LEU A 116 0.01 1.76 10.99
N ALA A 117 0.99 1.23 11.72
CA ALA A 117 1.24 -0.21 11.81
C ALA A 117 0.15 -0.97 12.59
N GLU A 118 -0.46 -0.38 13.62
CA GLU A 118 -1.39 -1.04 14.56
C GLU A 118 -2.43 -1.94 13.89
N ARG A 119 -3.14 -1.41 12.87
CA ARG A 119 -4.20 -2.15 12.18
C ARG A 119 -3.66 -3.32 11.35
N VAL A 120 -2.48 -3.12 10.78
CA VAL A 120 -1.88 -4.03 9.80
C VAL A 120 -1.23 -5.22 10.51
N VAL A 121 -0.56 -4.98 11.64
CA VAL A 121 0.05 -6.04 12.46
C VAL A 121 -0.98 -6.86 13.23
N ALA A 122 -2.24 -6.40 13.28
CA ALA A 122 -3.37 -7.12 13.87
C ALA A 122 -4.13 -8.00 12.87
N ILE A 123 -3.82 -7.93 11.57
CA ILE A 123 -4.44 -8.80 10.55
C ILE A 123 -4.05 -10.26 10.86
N PRO A 124 -5.03 -11.17 11.06
CA PRO A 124 -4.73 -12.55 11.43
C PRO A 124 -4.16 -13.35 10.26
N MET A 125 -3.28 -14.28 10.57
CA MET A 125 -2.78 -15.25 9.60
C MET A 125 -3.91 -16.21 9.19
N PRO A 126 -4.16 -16.41 7.88
CA PRO A 126 -5.28 -17.24 7.41
C PRO A 126 -4.90 -18.73 7.35
N VAL A 127 -4.07 -19.18 8.29
CA VAL A 127 -3.66 -20.57 8.42
C VAL A 127 -3.90 -20.97 9.88
N GLY A 128 -4.86 -21.85 10.09
CA GLY A 128 -5.23 -22.34 11.42
C GLY A 128 -4.17 -23.26 12.02
N PHE A 129 -4.36 -23.60 13.30
CA PHE A 129 -3.43 -24.42 14.10
C PHE A 129 -3.06 -25.76 13.43
N PHE A 130 -4.00 -26.38 12.71
CA PHE A 130 -3.77 -27.63 11.97
C PHE A 130 -3.17 -27.44 10.57
N LYS A 131 -2.52 -26.29 10.31
CA LYS A 131 -1.97 -25.91 8.99
C LYS A 131 -3.00 -25.93 7.86
N LYS A 132 -4.29 -25.78 8.18
CA LYS A 132 -5.38 -25.66 7.21
C LYS A 132 -5.64 -24.18 6.92
N PHE A 133 -5.95 -23.85 5.68
CA PHE A 133 -6.35 -22.47 5.34
C PHE A 133 -7.67 -22.12 6.02
N ILE A 134 -7.76 -20.89 6.50
CA ILE A 134 -9.02 -20.29 6.96
C ILE A 134 -9.63 -19.63 5.73
N VAL A 135 -10.84 -20.05 5.38
CA VAL A 135 -11.58 -19.58 4.21
C VAL A 135 -12.92 -18.99 4.64
N GLU A 136 -13.52 -18.19 3.76
CA GLU A 136 -14.86 -17.65 3.99
C GLU A 136 -15.88 -18.78 4.14
N LYS A 137 -16.73 -18.71 5.16
CA LYS A 137 -17.67 -19.79 5.50
C LYS A 137 -18.98 -19.72 4.69
N SER A 138 -19.31 -18.56 4.12
CA SER A 138 -20.56 -18.30 3.43
C SER A 138 -20.43 -17.12 2.44
N GLY A 139 -21.49 -16.86 1.68
CA GLY A 139 -21.55 -15.76 0.72
C GLY A 139 -20.89 -16.07 -0.62
N GLU A 140 -20.73 -15.03 -1.45
CA GLU A 140 -20.14 -15.11 -2.80
C GLU A 140 -18.73 -15.72 -2.81
N TYR A 141 -17.99 -15.52 -1.72
CA TYR A 141 -16.61 -15.96 -1.58
C TYR A 141 -16.42 -17.26 -0.78
N LYS A 142 -17.50 -18.01 -0.52
CA LYS A 142 -17.45 -19.27 0.25
C LYS A 142 -16.33 -20.20 -0.25
N ASP A 143 -15.63 -20.81 0.70
CA ASP A 143 -14.48 -21.70 0.49
C ASP A 143 -13.23 -21.03 -0.13
N ARG A 144 -13.25 -19.70 -0.27
CA ARG A 144 -12.13 -18.90 -0.79
C ARG A 144 -11.42 -18.12 0.30
N LEU A 145 -10.17 -17.74 -0.01
CA LEU A 145 -9.28 -16.96 0.82
C LEU A 145 -8.89 -15.66 0.10
N ASN A 146 -8.97 -14.53 0.80
CA ASN A 146 -8.56 -13.22 0.28
C ASN A 146 -7.04 -13.00 0.38
N LEU A 147 -6.31 -13.22 -0.73
CA LEU A 147 -4.86 -13.01 -0.82
C LEU A 147 -4.45 -11.56 -0.57
N LYS A 148 -5.27 -10.60 -1.01
CA LYS A 148 -4.96 -9.18 -0.87
C LYS A 148 -5.00 -8.79 0.60
N LEU A 149 -6.09 -9.13 1.29
CA LEU A 149 -6.32 -8.77 2.69
C LEU A 149 -5.30 -9.40 3.62
N TYR A 150 -5.06 -10.71 3.49
CA TYR A 150 -4.27 -11.46 4.46
C TYR A 150 -2.79 -11.61 4.09
N GLY A 151 -2.40 -11.29 2.86
CA GLY A 151 -1.03 -11.45 2.37
C GLY A 151 -0.42 -10.14 1.89
N LEU A 152 -0.94 -9.60 0.78
CA LEU A 152 -0.33 -8.44 0.12
C LEU A 152 -0.40 -7.16 0.98
N ILE A 153 -1.56 -6.84 1.57
CA ILE A 153 -1.71 -5.65 2.42
C ILE A 153 -0.73 -5.70 3.60
N PRO A 154 -0.69 -6.74 4.44
CA PRO A 154 0.25 -6.78 5.56
C PRO A 154 1.71 -6.79 5.11
N LEU A 155 2.07 -7.52 4.05
CA LEU A 155 3.44 -7.52 3.53
C LEU A 155 3.87 -6.13 3.06
N VAL A 156 3.13 -5.54 2.12
CA VAL A 156 3.50 -4.26 1.50
C VAL A 156 3.54 -3.15 2.55
N THR A 157 2.57 -3.14 3.47
CA THR A 157 2.46 -2.08 4.46
C THR A 157 3.51 -2.19 5.56
N CYS A 158 3.81 -3.39 6.08
CA CYS A 158 4.90 -3.56 7.04
C CYS A 158 6.25 -3.18 6.42
N ILE A 159 6.54 -3.63 5.19
CA ILE A 159 7.76 -3.25 4.47
C ILE A 159 7.85 -1.73 4.26
N LYS A 160 6.74 -1.09 3.86
CA LYS A 160 6.66 0.38 3.74
C LYS A 160 7.01 1.06 5.05
N ILE A 161 6.38 0.65 6.14
CA ILE A 161 6.59 1.27 7.46
C ILE A 161 8.04 1.09 7.94
N LEU A 162 8.59 -0.11 7.79
CA LEU A 162 10.00 -0.37 8.12
C LEU A 162 10.95 0.45 7.24
N ALA A 163 10.64 0.62 5.95
CA ALA A 163 11.40 1.47 5.04
C ALA A 163 11.43 2.92 5.54
N PHE A 164 10.27 3.50 5.86
CA PHE A 164 10.20 4.86 6.43
C PHE A 164 10.92 4.97 7.77
N HIS A 165 10.81 3.96 8.64
CA HIS A 165 11.52 3.92 9.92
C HIS A 165 13.05 4.03 9.74
N HIS A 166 13.60 3.36 8.72
CA HIS A 166 15.03 3.32 8.44
C HIS A 166 15.52 4.37 7.42
N GLY A 167 14.64 5.27 6.95
CA GLY A 167 15.06 6.32 6.02
C GLY A 167 15.12 5.92 4.54
N VAL A 168 14.55 4.77 4.17
CA VAL A 168 14.52 4.23 2.80
C VAL A 168 13.47 5.00 1.98
N ILE A 169 13.87 5.48 0.79
CA ILE A 169 13.06 6.38 -0.06
C ILE A 169 12.41 5.68 -1.25
N GLU A 170 12.78 4.42 -1.48
CA GLU A 170 12.26 3.54 -2.49
C GLU A 170 10.75 3.34 -2.26
N THR A 171 9.98 3.30 -3.35
CA THR A 171 8.52 3.10 -3.29
C THR A 171 8.10 1.70 -3.72
N ASN A 172 8.94 1.00 -4.48
CA ASN A 172 8.71 -0.38 -4.87
C ASN A 172 8.96 -1.33 -3.68
N THR A 173 8.05 -2.27 -3.44
CA THR A 173 8.14 -3.21 -2.31
C THR A 173 9.39 -4.08 -2.33
N ILE A 174 9.79 -4.60 -3.49
CA ILE A 174 11.01 -5.43 -3.62
C ILE A 174 12.26 -4.58 -3.37
N GLU A 175 12.31 -3.37 -3.93
CA GLU A 175 13.43 -2.47 -3.70
C GLU A 175 13.55 -2.03 -2.23
N ARG A 176 12.42 -1.86 -1.53
CA ARG A 176 12.41 -1.65 -0.08
C ARG A 176 12.93 -2.86 0.69
N ILE A 177 12.50 -4.07 0.34
CA ILE A 177 12.99 -5.30 0.97
C ILE A 177 14.52 -5.39 0.83
N ARG A 178 15.05 -5.16 -0.37
CA ARG A 178 16.49 -5.15 -0.64
C ARG A 178 17.23 -4.04 0.10
N ALA A 179 16.66 -2.84 0.15
CA ALA A 179 17.24 -1.72 0.88
C ALA A 179 17.31 -2.00 2.38
N LEU A 180 16.24 -2.56 2.97
CA LEU A 180 16.21 -2.97 4.37
C LEU A 180 17.22 -4.08 4.67
N GLY A 181 17.37 -5.06 3.76
CA GLY A 181 18.41 -6.09 3.87
C GLY A 181 19.82 -5.52 3.86
N ARG A 182 20.12 -4.56 2.97
CA ARG A 182 21.43 -3.86 2.94
C ARG A 182 21.73 -3.04 4.20
N LEU A 183 20.70 -2.64 4.94
CA LEU A 183 20.83 -1.90 6.20
C LEU A 183 20.87 -2.82 7.42
N ASP A 184 20.87 -4.14 7.23
CA ASP A 184 20.71 -5.15 8.29
C ASP A 184 19.47 -4.91 9.18
N ALA A 185 18.46 -4.21 8.64
CA ALA A 185 17.20 -3.92 9.31
C ALA A 185 16.25 -5.13 9.33
N ILE A 186 16.49 -6.08 8.42
CA ILE A 186 15.89 -7.41 8.38
C ILE A 186 17.00 -8.44 8.14
N PRO A 187 16.93 -9.64 8.74
CA PRO A 187 17.85 -10.73 8.44
C PRO A 187 17.89 -11.11 6.95
N ALA A 188 19.05 -11.53 6.46
CA ALA A 188 19.26 -11.87 5.04
C ALA A 188 18.38 -13.04 4.58
N ASP A 189 18.18 -14.05 5.43
CA ASP A 189 17.25 -15.15 5.17
C ASP A 189 15.79 -14.64 5.07
N GLN A 190 15.39 -13.71 5.94
CA GLN A 190 14.08 -13.07 5.85
C GLN A 190 13.88 -12.29 4.55
N GLN A 191 14.93 -11.66 4.00
CA GLN A 191 14.85 -10.93 2.74
C GLN A 191 14.37 -11.84 1.59
N GLU A 192 15.00 -12.99 1.40
CA GLU A 192 14.65 -13.94 0.33
C GLU A 192 13.22 -14.47 0.52
N PHE A 193 12.85 -14.84 1.75
CA PHE A 193 11.49 -15.28 2.05
C PHE A 193 10.44 -14.20 1.74
N LEU A 194 10.74 -12.93 2.01
CA LEU A 194 9.84 -11.81 1.74
C LEU A 194 9.64 -11.56 0.24
N GLU A 195 10.72 -11.60 -0.55
CA GLU A 195 10.65 -11.48 -2.00
C GLU A 195 9.82 -12.64 -2.59
N GLN A 196 10.06 -13.87 -2.14
CA GLN A 196 9.32 -15.06 -2.58
C GLN A 196 7.85 -15.06 -2.15
N ALA A 197 7.55 -14.58 -0.94
CA ALA A 197 6.17 -14.43 -0.46
C ALA A 197 5.40 -13.43 -1.33
N PHE A 198 6.00 -12.28 -1.64
CA PHE A 198 5.40 -11.27 -2.51
C PHE A 198 5.12 -11.82 -3.92
N GLU A 199 6.10 -12.50 -4.51
CA GLU A 199 5.94 -13.15 -5.82
C GLU A 199 4.83 -14.22 -5.82
N THR A 200 4.76 -15.02 -4.76
CA THR A 200 3.74 -16.07 -4.60
C THR A 200 2.34 -15.46 -4.60
N PHE A 201 2.11 -14.42 -3.79
CA PHE A 201 0.82 -13.75 -3.73
C PHE A 201 0.44 -13.09 -5.06
N LEU A 202 1.38 -12.38 -5.69
CA LEU A 202 1.13 -11.73 -6.98
C LEU A 202 0.83 -12.75 -8.08
N THR A 203 1.61 -13.82 -8.16
CA THR A 203 1.42 -14.88 -9.17
C THR A 203 0.04 -15.52 -9.04
N LEU A 204 -0.37 -15.89 -7.82
CA LEU A 204 -1.69 -16.49 -7.58
C LEU A 204 -2.81 -15.51 -7.88
N LYS A 205 -2.68 -14.25 -7.46
CA LYS A 205 -3.65 -13.19 -7.74
C LYS A 205 -3.80 -12.95 -9.25
N ILE A 206 -2.70 -12.82 -9.99
CA ILE A 206 -2.73 -12.57 -11.44
C ILE A 206 -3.38 -13.76 -12.17
N ARG A 207 -2.97 -15.00 -11.86
CA ARG A 207 -3.58 -16.20 -12.46
C ARG A 207 -5.08 -16.26 -12.22
N ASN A 208 -5.50 -15.99 -10.99
CA ASN A 208 -6.91 -16.02 -10.61
C ASN A 208 -7.69 -14.88 -11.29
N SER A 209 -7.11 -13.68 -11.40
CA SER A 209 -7.71 -12.58 -12.16
C SER A 209 -7.88 -12.89 -13.65
N LEU A 210 -6.91 -13.58 -14.27
CA LEU A 210 -7.00 -14.00 -15.67
C LEU A 210 -8.08 -15.06 -15.88
N ALA A 211 -8.24 -16.00 -14.95
CA ALA A 211 -9.26 -17.04 -15.00
C ALA A 211 -10.69 -16.50 -14.78
N ALA A 212 -10.85 -15.47 -13.96
CA ALA A 212 -12.17 -14.90 -13.62
C ALA A 212 -12.78 -14.02 -14.73
N GLY A 213 -11.97 -13.50 -15.67
CA GLY A 213 -12.39 -12.52 -16.68
C GLY A 213 -12.50 -11.08 -16.13
N GLU A 214 -12.54 -10.09 -17.03
CA GLU A 214 -12.43 -8.66 -16.66
C GLU A 214 -13.56 -8.14 -15.76
N GLU A 215 -14.78 -8.69 -15.91
CA GLU A 215 -15.98 -8.28 -15.18
C GLU A 215 -15.96 -8.70 -13.70
N LYS A 216 -15.13 -9.70 -13.33
CA LYS A 216 -15.08 -10.30 -11.99
C LYS A 216 -13.77 -9.97 -11.26
N ARG A 217 -13.27 -8.75 -11.42
CA ARG A 217 -11.99 -8.29 -10.87
C ARG A 217 -11.84 -8.46 -9.35
N ALA A 218 -12.94 -8.32 -8.59
CA ALA A 218 -12.95 -8.54 -7.15
C ALA A 218 -12.64 -10.01 -6.78
N LEU A 219 -13.15 -10.97 -7.56
CA LEU A 219 -12.85 -12.40 -7.41
C LEU A 219 -11.38 -12.70 -7.59
N GLY A 220 -10.63 -11.88 -8.33
CA GLY A 220 -9.18 -12.00 -8.50
C GLY A 220 -8.40 -12.05 -7.19
N ASN A 221 -8.90 -11.39 -6.12
CA ASN A 221 -8.27 -11.43 -4.81
C ASN A 221 -8.59 -12.70 -4.01
N TYR A 222 -9.65 -13.43 -4.40
CA TYR A 222 -10.17 -14.60 -3.67
C TYR A 222 -9.84 -15.89 -4.40
N ILE A 223 -8.96 -16.70 -3.81
CA ILE A 223 -8.58 -18.00 -4.36
C ILE A 223 -9.22 -19.14 -3.57
N ASN A 224 -9.54 -20.24 -4.23
CA ASN A 224 -9.95 -21.48 -3.56
C ASN A 224 -8.72 -22.35 -3.31
N PRO A 225 -8.29 -22.59 -2.05
CA PRO A 225 -7.10 -23.37 -1.79
C PRO A 225 -7.17 -24.83 -2.27
N SER A 226 -8.37 -25.40 -2.43
CA SER A 226 -8.53 -26.78 -2.92
C SER A 226 -8.23 -26.93 -4.41
N GLU A 227 -8.30 -25.84 -5.18
CA GLU A 227 -7.95 -25.79 -6.60
C GLU A 227 -6.42 -25.66 -6.83
N LEU A 228 -5.65 -25.44 -5.76
CA LEU A 228 -4.20 -25.35 -5.82
C LEU A 228 -3.54 -26.73 -5.71
N SER A 229 -2.47 -26.96 -6.48
CA SER A 229 -1.59 -28.12 -6.28
C SER A 229 -0.97 -28.12 -4.88
N THR A 230 -0.57 -29.30 -4.38
CA THR A 230 0.10 -29.44 -3.08
C THR A 230 1.32 -28.54 -2.94
N ARG A 231 2.09 -28.36 -4.01
CA ARG A 231 3.25 -27.45 -4.05
C ARG A 231 2.83 -26.00 -3.86
N GLN A 232 1.80 -25.55 -4.58
CA GLN A 232 1.28 -24.19 -4.45
C GLN A 232 0.68 -23.93 -3.06
N GLN A 233 -0.04 -24.91 -2.49
CA GLN A 233 -0.54 -24.81 -1.12
C GLN A 233 0.60 -24.67 -0.10
N ARG A 234 1.71 -25.40 -0.28
CA ARG A 234 2.89 -25.28 0.58
C ARG A 234 3.51 -23.88 0.49
N LEU A 235 3.82 -23.42 -0.72
CA LEU A 235 4.39 -22.08 -0.96
C LEU A 235 3.49 -20.97 -0.41
N LEU A 236 2.17 -21.09 -0.58
CA LEU A 236 1.23 -20.11 -0.06
C LEU A 236 1.20 -20.09 1.47
N LYS A 237 1.29 -21.26 2.14
CA LYS A 237 1.40 -21.31 3.60
C LYS A 237 2.71 -20.68 4.06
N GLU A 238 3.83 -21.01 3.43
CA GLU A 238 5.14 -20.40 3.72
C GLU A 238 5.08 -18.88 3.58
N ALA A 239 4.47 -18.36 2.50
CA ALA A 239 4.26 -16.93 2.30
C ALA A 239 3.45 -16.27 3.44
N PHE A 240 2.38 -16.89 3.91
CA PHE A 240 1.62 -16.38 5.06
C PHE A 240 2.41 -16.43 6.38
N TRP A 241 3.24 -17.46 6.58
CA TRP A 241 4.14 -17.52 7.73
C TRP A 241 5.18 -16.39 7.69
N THR A 242 5.78 -16.13 6.53
CA THR A 242 6.70 -15.01 6.34
C THR A 242 6.04 -13.67 6.69
N VAL A 243 4.79 -13.45 6.27
CA VAL A 243 4.03 -12.24 6.62
C VAL A 243 3.79 -12.14 8.13
N SER A 244 3.45 -13.25 8.78
CA SER A 244 3.26 -13.29 10.24
C SER A 244 4.54 -12.92 11.00
N GLU A 245 5.70 -13.46 10.58
CA GLU A 245 7.00 -13.09 11.16
C GLU A 245 7.37 -11.62 10.89
N LEU A 246 7.04 -11.09 9.71
CA LEU A 246 7.21 -9.68 9.40
C LEU A 246 6.35 -8.78 10.31
N GLN A 247 5.09 -9.16 10.56
CA GLN A 247 4.21 -8.41 11.48
C GLN A 247 4.80 -8.39 12.89
N LYS A 248 5.32 -9.53 13.39
CA LYS A 248 6.02 -9.59 14.70
C LYS A 248 7.26 -8.72 14.73
N THR A 249 8.10 -8.80 13.70
CA THR A 249 9.31 -7.96 13.56
C THR A 249 8.94 -6.48 13.57
N THR A 250 7.90 -6.09 12.84
CA THR A 250 7.38 -4.72 12.80
C THR A 250 6.89 -4.27 14.18
N LYS A 251 6.13 -5.11 14.91
CA LYS A 251 5.69 -4.81 16.28
C LYS A 251 6.88 -4.57 17.21
N ASN A 252 7.90 -5.43 17.15
CA ASN A 252 9.09 -5.33 18.00
C ASN A 252 9.88 -4.04 17.73
N ILE A 253 10.14 -3.73 16.45
CA ILE A 253 10.89 -2.52 16.04
C ILE A 253 10.15 -1.25 16.46
N LEU A 254 8.82 -1.21 16.28
CA LEU A 254 7.99 -0.06 16.61
C LEU A 254 7.55 -0.01 18.08
N LYS A 255 7.91 -1.03 18.88
CA LYS A 255 7.51 -1.18 20.29
C LYS A 255 5.99 -1.11 20.49
N LEU A 256 5.24 -1.73 19.58
CA LEU A 256 3.78 -1.85 19.70
C LEU A 256 3.42 -2.84 20.81
N GLY A 257 2.54 -2.43 21.72
CA GLY A 257 1.93 -3.34 22.69
C GLY A 257 0.95 -4.31 22.04
N ASP A 258 0.50 -5.31 22.79
CA ASP A 258 -0.59 -6.19 22.37
C ASP A 258 -1.94 -5.46 22.51
N SER A 259 -2.18 -4.43 21.69
CA SER A 259 -3.46 -3.73 21.64
C SER A 259 -4.47 -4.54 20.82
N GLY A 260 -5.35 -5.24 21.52
CA GLY A 260 -6.54 -5.85 20.95
C GLY A 260 -7.55 -4.78 20.54
N ASN A 261 -7.59 -4.41 19.26
CA ASN A 261 -8.80 -3.86 18.67
C ASN A 261 -8.92 -4.28 17.20
N GLN A 262 -9.61 -5.40 17.02
CA GLN A 262 -10.03 -5.92 15.73
C GLN A 262 -11.23 -5.10 15.27
N ASN A 263 -11.09 -4.35 14.17
CA ASN A 263 -12.14 -3.96 13.20
C ASN A 263 -11.87 -2.55 12.64
N ALA A 264 -11.33 -2.48 11.41
CA ALA A 264 -11.74 -1.54 10.36
C ALA A 264 -10.82 -1.65 9.11
N LEU A 265 -10.64 -2.87 8.60
CA LEU A 265 -10.14 -3.08 7.23
C LEU A 265 -11.07 -4.01 6.42
N VAL A 266 -12.29 -4.21 6.92
CA VAL A 266 -13.34 -5.00 6.27
C VAL A 266 -14.49 -4.05 5.90
N SER A 267 -14.19 -3.10 5.01
CA SER A 267 -15.17 -2.35 4.23
C SER A 267 -14.58 -2.01 2.87
#